data_AF-A0A644X8D8-F1
#
_entry.id   AF-A0A644X8D8-F1
#
_cell.length_a   1.000
_cell.length_b   1.000
_cell.length_c   1.000
_cell.angle_alpha   90.00
_cell.angle_beta   90.00
_cell.angle_gamma   90.00
#
_symmetry.space_group_name_H-M   'P 1'
#
loop_
_entity.id
_entity.type
_entity.pdbx_description
1 polymer ?
#
loop_
_entity_poly.entity_id
_entity_poly.type
_entity_poly.pdbx_seq_one_letter_code
_entity_poly.pdbx_strand_id
1 'polypeptide(L)'
;MQAISYSYNSKELRNMYATLLANSMNKDTQDTVHPAFVELIKQLSPLEAQILKKLYDNIEYTISYPLVKLRSTISEVDNTGIDRIEHILNSDFGVNIFNIDKYILAIDNLYRLNLISVTYISRFSDISKYESIESSDLFHDIKQKCNNMPNLNFLQVIRGKFDITSLGIAFISACVS
;
A
#
# COMPACT_ATOMS: atom_id res chain seq x y z
N MET A 1 1.57 12.36 25.99
CA MET A 1 1.98 11.08 26.61
C MET A 1 1.06 9.88 26.31
N GLN A 2 -0.14 10.04 25.75
CA GLN A 2 -1.04 8.90 25.43
C GLN A 2 -0.77 8.20 24.07
N ALA A 3 -0.03 8.83 23.15
CA ALA A 3 0.34 8.24 21.85
C ALA A 3 1.33 7.06 21.99
N ILE A 4 2.20 7.14 23.01
CA ILE A 4 3.35 6.24 23.20
C ILE A 4 2.89 4.86 23.70
N SER A 5 1.73 4.76 24.36
CA SER A 5 1.24 3.47 24.86
C SER A 5 0.75 2.54 23.75
N TYR A 6 0.22 3.09 22.64
CA TYR A 6 -0.20 2.29 21.48
C TYR A 6 0.99 1.84 20.61
N SER A 7 2.07 2.63 20.55
CA SER A 7 3.30 2.29 19.84
C SER A 7 4.29 1.44 20.64
N TYR A 8 3.97 1.10 21.90
CA TYR A 8 4.95 0.53 22.83
C TYR A 8 5.55 -0.79 22.32
N ASN A 9 4.83 -1.55 21.49
CA ASN A 9 5.27 -2.88 21.04
C ASN A 9 5.75 -2.98 19.58
N SER A 10 5.86 -1.88 18.82
CA SER A 10 6.41 -1.91 17.45
C SER A 10 7.68 -1.06 17.34
N LYS A 11 8.77 -1.71 16.93
CA LYS A 11 10.06 -1.03 16.69
C LYS A 11 9.93 0.00 15.58
N GLU A 12 9.12 -0.31 14.57
CA GLU A 12 8.87 0.53 13.41
C GLU A 12 8.21 1.86 13.81
N LEU A 13 7.11 1.82 14.56
CA LEU A 13 6.42 3.03 14.99
C LEU A 13 7.27 3.86 15.95
N ARG A 14 8.02 3.22 16.86
CA ARG A 14 8.95 3.93 17.75
C ARG A 14 10.04 4.67 16.98
N ASN A 15 10.60 4.02 15.96
CA ASN A 15 11.58 4.66 15.08
C ASN A 15 10.96 5.86 14.37
N MET A 16 9.72 5.75 13.87
CA MET A 16 9.05 6.87 13.21
C MET A 16 8.85 8.08 14.14
N TYR A 17 8.43 7.85 15.40
CA TYR A 17 8.34 8.93 16.38
C TYR A 17 9.70 9.53 16.72
N ALA A 18 10.74 8.70 16.87
CA ALA A 18 12.09 9.18 17.16
C ALA A 18 12.63 10.06 16.02
N THR A 19 12.46 9.62 14.78
CA THR A 19 12.83 10.37 13.58
C THR A 19 12.08 11.70 13.50
N LEU A 20 10.76 11.69 13.69
CA LEU A 20 9.95 12.91 13.68
C LEU A 20 10.41 13.92 14.75
N LEU A 21 10.68 13.44 15.97
CA LEU A 21 11.16 14.28 17.06
C LEU A 21 12.55 14.84 16.76
N ALA A 22 13.48 14.02 16.27
CA ALA A 22 14.81 14.46 15.88
C ALA A 22 14.74 15.55 14.81
N ASN A 23 13.90 15.35 13.79
CA ASN A 23 13.70 16.35 12.73
C ASN A 23 13.05 17.64 13.24
N SER A 24 12.11 17.55 14.20
CA SER A 24 11.50 18.75 14.78
C SER A 24 12.47 19.58 15.65
N MET A 25 13.56 18.97 16.13
CA MET A 25 14.57 19.63 16.95
C MET A 25 15.75 20.17 16.14
N ASN A 26 15.92 19.72 14.90
CA ASN A 26 16.98 20.17 14.02
C ASN A 26 16.53 21.41 13.23
N LYS A 27 17.26 22.51 13.34
CA LYS A 27 16.95 23.77 12.64
C LYS A 27 16.85 23.62 11.12
N ASP A 28 17.60 22.67 10.55
CA ASP A 28 17.64 22.46 9.10
C ASP A 28 16.42 21.65 8.60
N THR A 29 15.76 20.88 9.47
CA THR A 29 14.64 20.01 9.09
C THR A 29 13.32 20.33 9.80
N GLN A 30 13.31 21.21 10.79
CA GLN A 30 12.12 21.57 11.57
C GLN A 30 10.94 22.04 10.70
N ASP A 31 11.21 22.77 9.61
CA ASP A 31 10.18 23.32 8.72
C ASP A 31 9.52 22.24 7.85
N THR A 32 10.14 21.06 7.73
CA THR A 32 9.58 19.90 7.01
C THR A 32 8.62 19.09 7.89
N VAL A 33 8.63 19.30 9.21
CA VAL A 33 7.79 18.57 10.15
C VAL A 33 6.43 19.24 10.27
N HIS A 34 5.40 18.57 9.76
CA HIS A 34 4.02 19.04 9.92
C HIS A 34 3.40 18.53 11.23
N PRO A 35 2.69 19.36 12.02
CA PRO A 35 2.09 18.95 13.29
C PRO A 35 1.16 17.72 13.18
N ALA A 36 0.47 17.58 12.04
CA ALA A 36 -0.41 16.43 11.78
C ALA A 36 0.33 15.09 11.70
N PHE A 37 1.65 15.06 11.47
CA PHE A 37 2.41 13.82 11.30
C PHE A 37 2.38 12.95 12.56
N VAL A 38 2.32 13.55 13.75
CA VAL A 38 2.11 12.82 15.01
C VAL A 38 0.79 12.05 14.99
N GLU A 39 -0.29 12.67 14.49
CA GLU A 39 -1.61 12.02 14.38
C GLU A 39 -1.67 10.97 13.28
N LEU A 40 -0.88 11.13 12.22
CA LEU A 40 -0.74 10.13 11.16
C LEU A 40 -0.03 8.88 11.70
N ILE A 41 1.11 9.02 12.42
CA ILE A 41 1.84 7.88 13.00
C ILE A 41 0.95 7.09 13.96
N LYS A 42 0.11 7.75 14.78
CA LYS A 42 -0.84 7.08 15.68
C LYS A 42 -1.84 6.17 14.98
N GLN A 43 -2.16 6.47 13.73
CA GLN A 43 -3.13 5.74 12.92
C GLN A 43 -2.48 4.65 12.06
N LEU A 44 -1.16 4.43 12.20
CA LEU A 44 -0.46 3.40 11.46
C LEU A 44 -0.34 2.08 12.23
N SER A 45 -0.45 0.98 11.51
CA SER A 45 -0.04 -0.35 11.97
C SER A 45 1.47 -0.58 11.73
N PRO A 46 2.09 -1.56 12.40
CA PRO A 46 3.49 -1.91 12.14
C PRO A 46 3.75 -2.33 10.69
N LEU A 47 2.78 -3.00 10.06
CA LEU A 47 2.87 -3.43 8.66
C LEU A 47 2.88 -2.21 7.72
N GLU A 48 2.04 -1.21 7.98
CA GLU A 48 2.00 0.02 7.19
C GLU A 48 3.32 0.80 7.33
N ALA A 49 3.90 0.85 8.53
CA ALA A 49 5.22 1.43 8.73
C ALA A 49 6.32 0.69 7.94
N GLN A 50 6.25 -0.65 7.85
CA GLN A 50 7.17 -1.45 7.02
C GLN A 50 6.98 -1.18 5.53
N ILE A 51 5.73 -1.06 5.06
CA ILE A 51 5.42 -0.68 3.67
C ILE A 51 6.01 0.69 3.38
N LEU A 52 5.74 1.70 4.22
CA LEU A 52 6.29 3.05 4.07
C LEU A 52 7.82 3.06 4.08
N LYS A 53 8.49 2.21 4.86
CA LYS A 53 9.94 2.07 4.81
C LYS A 53 10.43 1.55 3.46
N LYS A 54 9.77 0.53 2.90
CA LYS A 54 10.09 0.07 1.54
C LYS A 54 9.87 1.16 0.49
N LEU A 55 8.84 1.99 0.65
CA LEU A 55 8.61 3.13 -0.23
C LEU A 55 9.72 4.19 -0.08
N TYR A 56 10.13 4.50 1.15
CA TYR A 56 11.25 5.41 1.44
C TYR A 56 12.54 4.93 0.75
N ASP A 57 12.88 3.65 0.90
CA ASP A 57 14.12 3.08 0.36
C ASP A 57 14.17 3.14 -1.19
N ASN A 58 13.03 3.31 -1.86
CA ASN A 58 12.92 3.37 -3.32
C ASN A 58 12.46 4.74 -3.85
N ILE A 59 12.27 5.74 -2.98
CA ILE A 59 11.58 6.99 -3.33
C ILE A 59 12.36 7.83 -4.36
N GLU A 60 13.68 7.69 -4.40
CA GLU A 60 14.55 8.33 -5.40
C GLU A 60 14.38 7.76 -6.81
N TYR A 61 13.92 6.51 -6.92
CA TYR A 61 13.75 5.79 -8.19
C TYR A 61 12.31 5.84 -8.70
N THR A 62 11.32 5.73 -7.80
CA THR A 62 9.91 5.73 -8.17
C THR A 62 8.99 6.13 -7.03
N ILE A 63 7.92 6.83 -7.39
CA ILE A 63 6.78 7.13 -6.52
C ILE A 63 5.51 6.37 -6.93
N SER A 64 5.58 5.53 -7.96
CA SER A 64 4.45 4.81 -8.52
C SER A 64 4.70 3.31 -8.51
N TYR A 65 3.71 2.53 -8.07
CA TYR A 65 3.83 1.08 -7.87
C TYR A 65 2.66 0.34 -8.50
N PRO A 66 2.91 -0.80 -9.18
CA PRO A 66 1.86 -1.60 -9.80
C PRO A 66 1.07 -2.34 -8.73
N LEU A 67 -0.23 -2.48 -8.98
CA LEU A 67 -1.10 -3.38 -8.21
C LEU A 67 -2.15 -3.98 -9.14
N VAL A 68 -2.73 -5.09 -8.73
CA VAL A 68 -3.75 -5.80 -9.49
C VAL A 68 -4.97 -6.05 -8.63
N LYS A 69 -6.16 -6.00 -9.22
CA LYS A 69 -7.37 -6.55 -8.63
C LYS A 69 -7.97 -7.65 -9.51
N LEU A 70 -8.70 -8.57 -8.89
CA LEU A 70 -9.46 -9.58 -9.61
C LEU A 70 -10.95 -9.27 -9.48
N ARG A 71 -11.64 -9.26 -10.61
CA ARG A 71 -13.08 -9.02 -10.70
C ARG A 71 -13.76 -10.22 -11.34
N SER A 72 -14.82 -10.72 -10.71
CA SER A 72 -15.70 -11.70 -11.32
C SER A 72 -16.82 -10.96 -12.07
N THR A 73 -17.03 -11.30 -13.34
CA THR A 73 -17.95 -10.63 -14.27
C THR A 73 -18.95 -11.61 -14.86
N ILE A 74 -20.09 -11.09 -15.32
CA ILE A 74 -21.16 -11.88 -15.94
C ILE A 74 -20.76 -12.31 -17.37
N SER A 75 -20.03 -11.47 -18.10
CA SER A 75 -19.54 -11.74 -19.45
C SER A 75 -18.13 -11.20 -19.66
N GLU A 76 -17.43 -11.63 -20.70
CA GLU A 76 -16.08 -11.13 -21.03
C GLU A 76 -16.08 -9.65 -21.45
N VAL A 77 -17.21 -9.15 -21.96
CA VAL A 77 -17.31 -7.83 -22.60
C VAL A 77 -17.91 -6.78 -21.65
N ASP A 78 -18.71 -7.23 -20.68
CA ASP A 78 -19.37 -6.38 -19.69
C ASP A 78 -18.58 -6.36 -18.38
N ASN A 79 -18.19 -5.16 -17.93
CA ASN A 79 -17.49 -4.96 -16.66
C ASN A 79 -18.42 -5.04 -15.44
N THR A 80 -19.72 -5.32 -15.64
CA THR A 80 -20.68 -5.61 -14.57
C THR A 80 -20.27 -6.88 -13.84
N GLY A 81 -19.96 -6.70 -12.56
CA GLY A 81 -19.35 -7.74 -11.75
C GLY A 81 -19.05 -7.27 -10.34
N ILE A 82 -18.33 -8.12 -9.60
CA ILE A 82 -17.96 -7.90 -8.21
C ILE A 82 -16.44 -8.01 -8.10
N ASP A 83 -15.82 -7.00 -7.50
CA ASP A 83 -14.41 -7.06 -7.12
C ASP A 83 -14.24 -8.13 -6.03
N ARG A 84 -13.41 -9.14 -6.30
CA ARG A 84 -13.19 -10.28 -5.41
C ARG A 84 -12.08 -10.00 -4.42
N ILE A 85 -11.04 -9.37 -4.92
CA ILE A 85 -9.86 -8.99 -4.18
C ILE A 85 -9.21 -7.80 -4.86
N GLU A 86 -8.77 -6.86 -4.05
CA GLU A 86 -8.15 -5.62 -4.50
C GLU A 86 -6.71 -5.56 -3.98
N HIS A 87 -5.92 -4.65 -4.54
CA HIS A 87 -4.59 -4.30 -4.04
C HIS A 87 -3.61 -5.48 -3.93
N ILE A 88 -3.64 -6.42 -4.87
CA ILE A 88 -2.60 -7.45 -4.97
C ILE A 88 -1.28 -6.77 -5.36
N LEU A 89 -0.31 -6.80 -4.46
CA LEU A 89 1.01 -6.22 -4.62
C LEU A 89 2.04 -7.26 -5.07
N ASN A 90 3.20 -6.79 -5.51
CA ASN A 90 4.37 -7.64 -5.72
C ASN A 90 4.80 -8.30 -4.39
N SER A 91 5.14 -9.60 -4.43
CA SER A 91 5.68 -10.37 -3.31
C SER A 91 6.93 -9.76 -2.66
N ASP A 92 7.66 -8.89 -3.37
CA ASP A 92 8.79 -8.12 -2.81
C ASP A 92 8.37 -7.24 -1.61
N PHE A 93 7.08 -6.89 -1.51
CA PHE A 93 6.55 -6.24 -0.30
C PHE A 93 6.46 -7.17 0.91
N GLY A 94 6.57 -8.48 0.73
CA GLY A 94 6.43 -9.51 1.78
C GLY A 94 5.00 -10.05 1.89
N VAL A 95 4.15 -9.74 0.91
CA VAL A 95 2.78 -10.25 0.81
C VAL A 95 2.80 -11.71 0.35
N ASN A 96 1.94 -12.52 0.96
CA ASN A 96 1.71 -13.92 0.61
C ASN A 96 0.27 -14.32 0.97
N ILE A 97 -0.09 -15.57 0.67
CA ILE A 97 -1.49 -16.02 0.77
C ILE A 97 -2.02 -16.01 2.21
N PHE A 98 -1.15 -16.05 3.22
CA PHE A 98 -1.52 -16.08 4.63
C PHE A 98 -1.69 -14.68 5.25
N ASN A 99 -1.19 -13.64 4.59
CA ASN A 99 -1.22 -12.27 5.12
C ASN A 99 -1.86 -11.25 4.18
N ILE A 100 -2.34 -11.65 3.00
CA ILE A 100 -2.89 -10.74 1.99
C ILE A 100 -3.98 -9.83 2.54
N ASP A 101 -4.90 -10.34 3.36
CA ASP A 101 -5.97 -9.53 3.96
C ASP A 101 -5.41 -8.37 4.80
N LYS A 102 -4.26 -8.56 5.45
CA LYS A 102 -3.59 -7.50 6.21
C LYS A 102 -2.96 -6.45 5.29
N TYR A 103 -2.43 -6.87 4.14
CA TYR A 103 -1.90 -5.94 3.14
C TYR A 103 -3.00 -5.12 2.47
N ILE A 104 -4.16 -5.73 2.19
CA ILE A 104 -5.32 -5.02 1.65
C ILE A 104 -5.73 -3.91 2.62
N LEU A 105 -5.93 -4.24 3.90
CA LEU A 105 -6.27 -3.26 4.94
C LEU A 105 -5.19 -2.18 5.11
N ALA A 106 -3.91 -2.55 4.99
CA ALA A 106 -2.82 -1.59 5.06
C ALA A 106 -2.87 -0.58 3.90
N ILE A 107 -3.10 -1.05 2.67
CA ILE A 107 -3.25 -0.17 1.50
C ILE A 107 -4.49 0.72 1.63
N ASP A 108 -5.61 0.18 2.09
CA ASP A 108 -6.83 0.97 2.35
C ASP A 108 -6.59 2.07 3.39
N ASN A 109 -5.88 1.77 4.48
CA ASN A 109 -5.59 2.75 5.51
C ASN A 109 -4.58 3.81 5.02
N LEU A 110 -3.53 3.43 4.31
CA LEU A 110 -2.58 4.37 3.70
C LEU A 110 -3.27 5.28 2.69
N TYR A 111 -4.23 4.75 1.92
CA TYR A 111 -5.08 5.53 1.02
C TYR A 111 -6.02 6.47 1.79
N ARG A 112 -6.69 5.99 2.84
CA ARG A 112 -7.55 6.79 3.73
C ARG A 112 -6.79 7.95 4.39
N LEU A 113 -5.54 7.72 4.78
CA LEU A 113 -4.64 8.74 5.34
C LEU A 113 -4.08 9.69 4.27
N ASN A 114 -4.42 9.46 3.00
CA ASN A 114 -3.93 10.21 1.85
C ASN A 114 -2.39 10.22 1.76
N LEU A 115 -1.74 9.16 2.24
CA LEU A 115 -0.29 8.95 2.07
C LEU A 115 0.01 8.33 0.70
N ILE A 116 -0.95 7.56 0.17
CA ILE A 116 -0.94 7.06 -1.20
C ILE A 116 -2.28 7.38 -1.86
N SER A 117 -2.29 7.41 -3.19
CA SER A 117 -3.51 7.38 -4.00
C SER A 117 -3.60 6.06 -4.74
N VAL A 118 -4.78 5.46 -4.87
CA VAL A 118 -4.98 4.23 -5.64
C VAL A 118 -5.90 4.48 -6.82
N THR A 119 -5.56 3.93 -8.00
CA THR A 119 -6.41 4.00 -9.19
C THR A 119 -6.35 2.71 -10.01
N TYR A 120 -7.51 2.31 -10.50
CA TYR A 120 -7.68 1.24 -11.49
C TYR A 120 -8.15 1.78 -12.85
N ILE A 121 -8.35 3.09 -12.96
CA ILE A 121 -8.73 3.76 -14.21
C ILE A 121 -7.48 3.95 -15.08
N SER A 122 -6.35 4.26 -14.45
CA SER A 122 -5.05 4.37 -15.11
C SER A 122 -4.13 3.22 -14.70
N ARG A 123 -3.23 2.87 -15.60
CA ARG A 123 -2.24 1.80 -15.44
C ARG A 123 -0.92 2.23 -16.05
N PHE A 124 0.16 1.51 -15.74
CA PHE A 124 1.41 1.72 -16.47
C PHE A 124 1.24 1.38 -17.95
N SER A 125 1.84 2.20 -18.82
CA SER A 125 1.93 1.91 -20.26
C SER A 125 2.81 0.70 -20.52
N ASP A 126 3.89 0.57 -19.75
CA ASP A 126 4.73 -0.61 -19.70
C ASP A 126 4.06 -1.72 -18.89
N ILE A 127 3.56 -2.72 -19.61
CA ILE A 127 2.85 -3.87 -19.04
C ILE A 127 3.80 -4.78 -18.25
N SER A 128 5.10 -4.80 -18.56
CA SER A 128 6.06 -5.69 -17.89
C SER A 128 6.15 -5.44 -16.39
N LYS A 129 5.80 -4.23 -15.92
CA LYS A 129 5.71 -3.89 -14.50
C LYS A 129 4.72 -4.73 -13.70
N TYR A 130 3.76 -5.38 -14.35
CA TYR A 130 2.78 -6.25 -13.70
C TYR A 130 3.20 -7.72 -13.69
N GLU A 131 4.22 -8.11 -14.46
CA GLU A 131 4.60 -9.51 -14.64
C GLU A 131 5.01 -10.14 -13.31
N SER A 132 5.79 -9.45 -12.47
CA SER A 132 6.19 -9.97 -11.16
C SER A 132 5.02 -10.25 -10.22
N ILE A 133 3.88 -9.58 -10.40
CA ILE A 133 2.65 -9.84 -9.66
C ILE A 133 1.93 -11.02 -10.29
N GLU A 134 1.68 -10.98 -11.59
CA GLU A 134 0.84 -11.93 -12.31
C GLU A 134 1.47 -13.32 -12.48
N SER A 135 2.80 -13.43 -12.39
CA SER A 135 3.53 -14.70 -12.39
C SER A 135 3.83 -15.25 -11.00
N SER A 136 3.39 -14.57 -9.93
CA SER A 136 3.67 -15.00 -8.55
C SER A 136 2.77 -16.16 -8.12
N ASP A 137 3.30 -17.04 -7.25
CA ASP A 137 2.52 -18.12 -6.64
C ASP A 137 1.28 -17.57 -5.91
N LEU A 138 1.44 -16.43 -5.23
CA LEU A 138 0.35 -15.70 -4.59
C LEU A 138 -0.80 -15.43 -5.55
N PHE A 139 -0.49 -14.86 -6.72
CA PHE A 139 -1.51 -14.51 -7.71
C PHE A 139 -2.22 -15.74 -8.25
N HIS A 140 -1.48 -16.82 -8.53
CA HIS A 140 -2.06 -18.08 -8.98
C HIS A 140 -2.98 -18.72 -7.92
N ASP A 141 -2.58 -18.74 -6.65
CA ASP A 141 -3.38 -19.26 -5.53
C ASP A 141 -4.69 -18.49 -5.37
N ILE A 142 -4.63 -17.15 -5.42
CA ILE A 142 -5.81 -16.29 -5.32
C ILE A 142 -6.74 -16.51 -6.51
N LYS A 143 -6.18 -16.57 -7.73
CA LYS A 143 -6.94 -16.78 -8.96
C LYS A 143 -7.71 -18.10 -8.89
N GLN A 144 -7.06 -19.17 -8.40
CA GLN A 144 -7.70 -20.47 -8.20
C GLN A 144 -8.85 -20.40 -7.18
N LYS A 145 -8.65 -19.71 -6.05
CA LYS A 145 -9.70 -19.50 -5.05
C LYS A 145 -10.91 -18.71 -5.59
N CYS A 146 -10.70 -17.83 -6.57
CA CYS A 146 -11.75 -17.01 -7.16
C CYS A 146 -12.57 -17.69 -8.27
N ASN A 147 -12.11 -18.82 -8.83
CA ASN A 147 -12.70 -19.42 -10.04
C ASN A 147 -14.08 -20.09 -9.87
N ASN A 148 -14.69 -20.08 -8.68
CA ASN A 148 -15.90 -20.84 -8.39
C ASN A 148 -17.05 -19.97 -7.84
N MET A 149 -17.76 -19.24 -8.70
CA MET A 149 -18.96 -18.50 -8.28
C MET A 149 -20.14 -18.72 -9.25
N PRO A 150 -21.32 -19.14 -8.76
CA PRO A 150 -22.52 -19.26 -9.61
C PRO A 150 -22.88 -17.90 -10.22
N ASN A 151 -23.15 -17.86 -11.52
CA ASN A 151 -23.59 -16.69 -12.30
C ASN A 151 -22.54 -15.58 -12.55
N LEU A 152 -21.27 -15.77 -12.15
CA LEU A 152 -20.15 -14.89 -12.50
C LEU A 152 -19.00 -15.74 -13.08
N ASN A 153 -19.11 -16.04 -14.37
CA ASN A 153 -18.30 -17.08 -15.01
C ASN A 153 -16.91 -16.60 -15.45
N PHE A 154 -16.66 -15.29 -15.47
CA PHE A 154 -15.43 -14.74 -16.04
C PHE A 154 -14.63 -13.99 -14.98
N LEU A 155 -13.39 -14.42 -14.76
CA LEU A 155 -12.45 -13.78 -13.85
C LEU A 155 -11.51 -12.87 -14.63
N GLN A 156 -11.72 -11.56 -14.49
CA GLN A 156 -10.90 -10.54 -15.13
C GLN A 156 -9.79 -10.06 -14.20
N VAL A 157 -8.62 -9.81 -14.79
CA VAL A 157 -7.45 -9.23 -14.13
C VAL A 157 -7.42 -7.75 -14.49
N ILE A 158 -7.62 -6.88 -13.50
CA ILE A 158 -7.63 -5.42 -13.70
C ILE A 158 -6.35 -4.85 -13.10
N ARG A 159 -5.49 -4.35 -13.99
CA ARG A 159 -4.22 -3.70 -13.67
C ARG A 159 -4.47 -2.25 -13.24
N GLY A 160 -3.94 -1.86 -12.09
CA GLY A 160 -3.98 -0.50 -11.57
C GLY A 160 -2.62 -0.06 -11.06
N LYS A 161 -2.59 1.02 -10.30
CA LYS A 161 -1.40 1.47 -9.61
C LYS A 161 -1.76 2.22 -8.34
N PHE A 162 -0.80 2.33 -7.44
CA PHE A 162 -0.81 3.38 -6.43
C PHE A 162 0.36 4.33 -6.64
N ASP A 163 0.16 5.58 -6.26
CA ASP A 163 1.17 6.64 -6.29
C ASP A 163 1.34 7.20 -4.87
N ILE A 164 2.56 7.54 -4.48
CA ILE A 164 2.81 8.29 -3.23
C ILE A 164 2.32 9.72 -3.45
N THR A 165 1.45 10.22 -2.58
CA THR A 165 0.93 11.59 -2.69
C THR A 165 1.98 12.61 -2.26
N SER A 166 1.75 13.90 -2.50
CA SER A 166 2.61 14.97 -1.95
C SER A 166 2.66 14.94 -0.41
N LEU A 167 1.54 14.64 0.25
CA LEU A 167 1.49 14.44 1.70
C LEU A 167 2.31 13.21 2.11
N GLY A 168 2.19 12.12 1.34
CA GLY A 168 2.95 10.89 1.54
C GLY A 168 4.46 11.09 1.46
N ILE A 169 4.94 11.81 0.43
CA ILE A 169 6.36 12.12 0.25
C ILE A 169 6.86 12.92 1.45
N ALA A 170 6.18 14.01 1.82
CA ALA A 170 6.57 14.84 2.96
C ALA A 170 6.58 14.04 4.28
N PHE A 171 5.56 13.22 4.50
CA PHE A 171 5.47 12.35 5.68
C PHE A 171 6.59 11.31 5.73
N ILE A 172 6.85 10.63 4.61
CA ILE A 172 7.89 9.62 4.49
C ILE A 172 9.26 10.24 4.78
N SER A 173 9.59 11.37 4.15
CA SER A 173 10.85 12.08 4.37
C SER A 173 11.03 12.55 5.81
N ALA A 174 9.97 13.03 6.47
CA ALA A 174 10.06 13.54 7.83
C ALA A 174 10.04 12.47 8.92
N CYS A 175 9.51 11.27 8.64
CA CYS A 175 9.22 10.25 9.66
C CYS A 175 9.94 8.91 9.46
N VAL A 176 10.44 8.55 8.27
CA VAL A 176 10.79 7.13 7.94
C VAL A 176 12.30 6.88 7.76
N SER A 177 13.13 7.93 7.82
CA SER A 177 14.60 7.84 7.65
C SER A 177 15.26 6.82 8.57
#